data_AF-A0A979FRC1-F1
#
_entry.id   AF-A0A979FRC1-F1
#
_cell.length_a   1.000
_cell.length_b   1.000
_cell.length_c   1.000
_cell.angle_alpha   90.00
_cell.angle_beta   90.00
_cell.angle_gamma   90.00
#
_symmetry.space_group_name_H-M   'P 1'
#
loop_
_entity.id
_entity.type
_entity.pdbx_description
1 polymer ?
#
loop_
_entity_poly.entity_id
_entity_poly.type
_entity_poly.pdbx_seq_one_letter_code
_entity_poly.pdbx_strand_id
1 'polypeptide(L)'
;MCVGGLCRVLGDWGAVVLMQEHHPLHPLLHYIYERLAAHCITPPELRSFLRLGDPLNCRSIEAFNCNDEATHRGPVPLARVRTLVAMKTFSK
;
A
#
# COMPACT_ATOMS: atom_id res chain seq x y z
N MET A 1 -8.05 7.21 -19.88
CA MET A 1 -8.57 6.40 -18.75
C MET A 1 -7.66 5.18 -18.66
N CYS A 2 -6.85 5.05 -17.61
CA CYS A 2 -6.06 3.84 -17.42
C CYS A 2 -7.02 2.69 -17.16
N VAL A 3 -6.90 1.64 -17.96
CA VAL A 3 -7.68 0.40 -17.80
C VAL A 3 -7.43 -0.09 -16.36
N GLY A 4 -8.52 -0.34 -15.62
CA GLY A 4 -8.43 -0.70 -14.20
C GLY A 4 -7.47 -1.87 -13.98
N GLY A 5 -6.64 -1.79 -12.94
CA GLY A 5 -5.69 -2.84 -12.59
C GLY A 5 -4.20 -2.50 -12.74
N LEU A 6 -3.83 -1.36 -13.35
CA LEU A 6 -2.43 -0.94 -13.41
C LEU A 6 -1.85 -0.67 -12.00
N CYS A 7 -2.64 -0.08 -11.10
CA CYS A 7 -2.28 0.10 -9.70
C CYS A 7 -1.98 -1.25 -9.03
N ARG A 8 -2.84 -2.27 -9.25
CA ARG A 8 -2.57 -3.64 -8.78
C ARG A 8 -1.26 -4.20 -9.32
N VAL A 9 -1.06 -4.18 -10.64
CA VAL A 9 0.15 -4.74 -11.27
C VAL A 9 1.40 -4.05 -10.71
N LEU A 10 1.40 -2.73 -10.60
CA LEU A 10 2.53 -1.99 -10.07
C LEU A 10 2.75 -2.28 -8.58
N GLY A 11 1.68 -2.43 -7.81
CA GLY A 11 1.73 -2.82 -6.40
C GLY A 11 2.31 -4.22 -6.19
N ASP A 12 1.92 -5.18 -7.02
CA ASP A 12 2.37 -6.58 -6.94
C ASP A 12 3.85 -6.71 -7.31
N TRP A 13 4.28 -6.12 -8.44
CA TRP A 13 5.68 -6.13 -8.88
C TRP A 13 6.58 -5.25 -8.02
N GLY A 14 6.04 -4.12 -7.57
CA GLY A 14 6.73 -3.12 -6.79
C GLY A 14 6.70 -3.34 -5.29
N ALA A 15 6.10 -4.43 -4.80
CA ALA A 15 5.81 -4.65 -3.39
C ALA A 15 7.02 -4.45 -2.47
N VAL A 16 8.18 -5.02 -2.81
CA VAL A 16 9.40 -4.89 -2.00
C VAL A 16 9.86 -3.42 -1.95
N VAL A 17 9.87 -2.75 -3.09
CA VAL A 17 10.31 -1.36 -3.22
C VAL A 17 9.34 -0.40 -2.53
N LEU A 18 8.03 -0.65 -2.60
CA LEU A 18 7.00 0.14 -1.92
C LEU A 18 6.99 -0.09 -0.40
N MET A 19 7.45 -1.26 0.06
CA MET A 19 7.57 -1.59 1.49
C MET A 19 8.83 -0.99 2.12
N GLN A 20 9.93 -0.91 1.37
CA GLN A 20 11.23 -0.46 1.87
C GLN A 20 11.49 1.01 1.52
N GLU A 21 11.21 1.92 2.46
CA GLU A 21 11.36 3.37 2.23
C GLU A 21 12.81 3.81 1.91
N HIS A 22 13.80 3.01 2.33
CA HIS A 22 15.23 3.26 2.05
C HIS A 22 15.69 2.70 0.68
N HIS A 23 14.82 2.01 -0.06
CA HIS A 23 15.19 1.47 -1.37
C HIS A 23 15.43 2.64 -2.36
N PRO A 24 16.51 2.64 -3.16
CA PRO A 24 16.85 3.77 -4.04
C PRO A 24 15.75 4.09 -5.08
N LEU A 25 14.99 3.07 -5.50
CA LEU A 25 13.86 3.22 -6.41
C LEU A 25 12.54 3.63 -5.73
N HIS A 26 12.49 3.64 -4.39
CA HIS A 26 11.26 3.91 -3.64
C HIS A 26 10.64 5.28 -3.99
N PRO A 27 11.39 6.40 -3.99
CA PRO A 27 10.79 7.70 -4.27
C PRO A 27 10.15 7.78 -5.66
N LEU A 28 10.81 7.21 -6.68
CA LEU A 28 10.32 7.18 -8.06
C LEU A 28 9.07 6.32 -8.18
N LEU A 29 9.13 5.10 -7.68
CA LEU A 29 8.03 4.14 -7.78
C LEU A 29 6.80 4.62 -6.99
N HIS A 30 7.02 5.13 -5.79
CA HIS A 30 5.94 5.68 -4.94
C HIS A 30 5.30 6.88 -5.63
N TYR A 31 6.07 7.79 -6.24
CA TYR A 31 5.53 8.91 -6.98
C TYR A 31 4.62 8.47 -8.14
N ILE A 32 5.07 7.49 -8.95
CA ILE A 32 4.27 6.95 -10.06
C ILE A 32 2.99 6.31 -9.51
N TYR A 33 3.12 5.51 -8.45
CA TYR A 33 1.98 4.87 -7.81
C TYR A 33 0.98 5.88 -7.25
N GLU A 34 1.45 6.94 -6.57
CA GLU A 34 0.60 8.01 -6.02
C GLU A 34 -0.21 8.70 -7.12
N ARG A 35 0.41 8.99 -8.27
CA ARG A 35 -0.24 9.59 -9.44
C ARG A 35 -1.27 8.66 -10.06
N LEU A 36 -0.95 7.38 -10.25
CA LEU A 36 -1.89 6.38 -10.76
C LEU A 36 -3.06 6.19 -9.79
N ALA A 37 -2.77 6.16 -8.50
CA ALA A 37 -3.75 5.94 -7.46
C ALA A 37 -4.78 7.07 -7.38
N ALA A 38 -4.34 8.32 -7.56
CA ALA A 38 -5.25 9.47 -7.60
C ALA A 38 -6.35 9.37 -8.67
N HIS A 39 -6.15 8.58 -9.72
CA HIS A 39 -7.09 8.49 -10.85
C HIS A 39 -7.84 7.16 -10.95
N CYS A 40 -7.21 6.04 -10.58
CA CYS A 40 -7.72 4.72 -11.00
C CYS A 40 -7.58 3.60 -9.94
N ILE A 41 -7.17 3.90 -8.71
CA ILE A 41 -7.11 2.85 -7.68
C ILE A 41 -8.50 2.49 -7.19
N THR A 42 -8.71 1.20 -7.03
CA THR A 42 -9.94 0.63 -6.49
C THR A 42 -9.82 0.43 -4.97
N PRO A 43 -10.95 0.39 -4.23
CA PRO A 43 -10.91 0.15 -2.79
C PRO A 43 -10.17 -1.14 -2.38
N PRO A 44 -10.24 -2.27 -3.11
CA PRO A 44 -9.43 -3.45 -2.82
C PRO A 44 -7.92 -3.20 -2.96
N GLU A 45 -7.48 -2.56 -4.04
CA GLU A 45 -6.06 -2.25 -4.29
C GLU A 45 -5.47 -1.32 -3.22
N LEU A 46 -6.24 -0.30 -2.80
CA LEU A 46 -5.86 0.59 -1.72
C LEU A 46 -5.64 -0.18 -0.41
N ARG A 47 -6.55 -1.11 -0.07
CA ARG A 47 -6.40 -1.94 1.13
C ARG A 47 -5.14 -2.82 1.04
N SER A 48 -4.89 -3.45 -0.10
CA SER A 48 -3.67 -4.24 -0.30
C SER A 48 -2.41 -3.41 -0.12
N PHE A 49 -2.38 -2.20 -0.69
CA PHE A 49 -1.25 -1.27 -0.55
C PHE A 49 -1.03 -0.82 0.91
N LEU A 50 -2.09 -0.46 1.63
CA LEU A 50 -1.99 -0.08 3.05
C LEU A 50 -1.59 -1.27 3.95
N ARG A 51 -1.90 -2.51 3.56
CA ARG A 51 -1.55 -3.74 4.29
C ARG A 51 -0.20 -4.34 3.90
N LEU A 52 0.49 -3.76 2.92
CA LEU A 52 1.84 -4.18 2.52
C LEU A 52 2.79 -4.20 3.74
N GLY A 53 3.43 -5.33 4.02
CA GLY A 53 4.28 -5.50 5.20
C GLY A 53 3.53 -5.72 6.53
N ASP A 54 2.24 -6.04 6.48
CA ASP A 54 1.37 -6.36 7.62
C ASP A 54 1.29 -5.31 8.75
N PRO A 55 1.22 -3.99 8.48
CA PRO A 55 1.02 -2.99 9.52
C PRO A 55 -0.34 -3.17 10.21
N LEU A 56 -0.49 -2.62 11.42
CA LEU A 56 -1.71 -2.69 12.22
C LEU A 56 -2.19 -4.13 12.51
N ASN A 57 -1.28 -5.11 12.49
CA ASN A 57 -1.61 -6.53 12.64
C ASN A 57 -2.70 -7.02 11.67
N CYS A 58 -2.68 -6.53 10.43
CA CYS A 58 -3.68 -6.83 9.41
C CYS A 58 -3.60 -8.28 8.85
N ARG A 59 -3.66 -9.30 9.71
CA ARG A 59 -3.63 -10.74 9.33
C ARG A 59 -5.05 -11.29 9.13
N SER A 60 -5.15 -12.40 8.40
CA SER A 60 -6.40 -13.18 8.34
C SER A 60 -6.69 -13.78 9.72
N ILE A 61 -7.96 -13.84 10.12
CA ILE A 61 -8.40 -14.50 11.37
C ILE A 61 -7.93 -15.97 11.41
N GLU A 62 -7.88 -16.62 10.24
CA GLU A 62 -7.41 -17.99 10.07
C GLU A 62 -5.89 -18.14 10.27
N ALA A 63 -5.14 -17.04 10.16
CA ALA A 63 -3.68 -17.03 10.33
C ALA A 63 -3.23 -16.74 11.77
N PHE A 64 -4.19 -16.57 12.71
CA PHE A 64 -3.87 -16.48 14.13
C PHE A 64 -3.56 -17.87 14.66
N ASN A 65 -2.28 -18.25 14.66
CA ASN A 65 -1.82 -19.37 15.45
C ASN A 65 -1.73 -18.91 16.92
N CYS A 66 -2.20 -19.73 17.85
CA CYS A 66 -2.19 -19.43 19.29
C CYS A 66 -0.78 -19.23 19.87
N ASN A 67 0.27 -19.56 19.10
CA ASN A 67 1.68 -19.40 19.44
C ASN A 67 2.34 -18.16 18.81
N ASP A 68 1.63 -17.38 18.00
CA ASP A 68 2.17 -16.12 17.51
C ASP A 68 2.10 -15.09 18.64
N GLU A 69 3.23 -14.92 19.34
CA GLU A 69 3.50 -13.75 20.17
C GLU A 69 2.98 -12.52 19.44
N ALA A 70 2.10 -11.74 20.09
CA ALA A 70 1.40 -10.61 19.51
C ALA A 70 2.41 -9.58 19.01
N THR A 71 2.95 -9.83 17.81
CA THR A 71 4.03 -9.06 17.25
C THR A 71 3.36 -7.80 16.79
N HIS A 72 3.37 -6.76 17.62
CA HIS A 72 2.73 -5.50 17.32
C HIS A 72 3.41 -4.90 16.07
N ARG A 73 2.88 -5.23 14.90
CA ARG A 73 3.33 -4.67 13.63
C ARG A 73 2.78 -3.27 13.58
N GLY A 74 3.71 -2.31 13.67
CA GLY A 74 3.46 -0.90 13.95
C GLY A 74 2.51 -0.17 12.98
N PRO A 75 2.44 1.16 13.08
CA PRO A 75 1.54 1.96 12.27
C PRO A 75 1.86 1.82 10.77
N VAL A 76 0.88 2.15 9.93
CA VAL A 76 1.11 2.31 8.49
C VAL A 76 2.10 3.46 8.26
N PRO A 77 3.18 3.27 7.48
CA PRO A 77 4.12 4.32 7.11
C PRO A 77 3.44 5.55 6.51
N LEU A 78 3.95 6.73 6.87
CA LEU A 78 3.38 8.02 6.45
C LEU A 78 3.36 8.19 4.94
N ALA A 79 4.36 7.66 4.22
CA ALA A 79 4.40 7.70 2.77
C ALA A 79 3.15 7.05 2.14
N ARG A 80 2.64 5.96 2.73
CA ARG A 80 1.43 5.27 2.24
C ARG A 80 0.14 5.98 2.62
N VAL A 81 0.09 6.58 3.82
CA VAL A 81 -1.05 7.42 4.25
C VAL A 81 -1.17 8.66 3.36
N ARG A 82 -0.05 9.24 2.93
CA ARG A 82 -0.02 10.37 2.01
C ARG A 82 -0.71 10.07 0.67
N THR A 83 -0.54 8.86 0.15
CA THR A 83 -1.23 8.41 -1.07
C THR A 83 -2.76 8.44 -0.91
N LEU A 84 -3.29 8.08 0.26
CA LEU A 84 -4.72 8.18 0.56
C LEU A 84 -5.20 9.64 0.56
N VAL A 85 -4.42 10.54 1.17
CA VAL A 85 -4.73 11.97 1.20
C VAL A 85 -4.72 12.54 -0.23
N ALA A 86 -3.73 12.18 -1.05
CA ALA A 86 -3.67 12.58 -2.45
C ALA A 86 -4.93 12.14 -3.22
N MET A 87 -5.39 10.89 -3.07
CA MET A 87 -6.62 10.44 -3.72
C MET A 87 -7.85 11.27 -3.33
N LYS A 88 -7.98 11.63 -2.04
CA LYS A 88 -9.13 12.39 -1.54
C LYS A 88 -9.09 13.86 -1.94
N THR A 89 -7.90 14.45 -2.10
CA THR A 89 -7.76 15.87 -2.47
C THR A 89 -7.86 16.12 -3.97
N PHE A 90 -7.56 15.13 -4.81
CA PHE A 90 -7.66 15.25 -6.27
C PHE A 90 -9.08 14.97 -6.84
N SER A 91 -10.05 14.63 -6.00
CA SER A 91 -11.46 14.45 -6.42
C SER A 91 -12.26 15.77 -6.48
N LYS A 92 -11.62 16.88 -6.85
CA LYS A 92 -12.27 18.19 -7.05
C LYS A 92 -12.24 18.59 -8.52
#